data_AF-A0AB37KBR2-F1
#
_entry.id   AF-A0AB37KBR2-F1
#
_cell.length_a   1.000
_cell.length_b   1.000
_cell.length_c   1.000
_cell.angle_alpha   90.00
_cell.angle_beta   90.00
_cell.angle_gamma   90.00
#
_symmetry.space_group_name_H-M   'P 1'
#
loop_
_entity.id
_entity.type
_entity.pdbx_description
1 polymer ?
#
loop_
_entity_poly.entity_id
_entity_poly.type
_entity_poly.pdbx_seq_one_letter_code
_entity_poly.pdbx_strand_id
1 'polypeptide(L)'
;MESLWIVYWIGIFASFVFACYNIIKKRLVSGTLHALITIAFTALSVIIGINSGYTGKGQDEFTYFVNRLFSLKFDSVLLVVLFVLMLGFNIYHIAVFYEQSNV
;
A
#
# COMPACT_ATOMS: atom_id res chain seq x y z
N MET A 1 -9.81 -11.55 -10.23
CA MET A 1 -9.08 -10.55 -9.42
C MET A 1 -7.64 -11.02 -9.35
N GLU A 2 -6.78 -10.30 -10.05
CA GLU A 2 -5.38 -10.62 -10.23
C GLU A 2 -4.58 -10.48 -8.92
N SER A 3 -3.64 -11.40 -8.72
CA SER A 3 -2.95 -11.65 -7.46
C SER A 3 -2.23 -10.42 -6.87
N LEU A 4 -1.76 -9.49 -7.70
CA LEU A 4 -1.08 -8.27 -7.27
C LEU A 4 -1.99 -7.32 -6.52
N TRP A 5 -3.19 -7.05 -7.04
CA TRP A 5 -4.17 -6.24 -6.32
C TRP A 5 -4.55 -6.89 -5.01
N ILE A 6 -4.73 -8.21 -4.98
CA ILE A 6 -5.09 -8.92 -3.75
C ILE A 6 -3.99 -8.71 -2.69
N VAL A 7 -2.72 -8.92 -3.05
CA VAL A 7 -1.58 -8.70 -2.13
C VAL A 7 -1.49 -7.24 -1.68
N TYR A 8 -1.71 -6.29 -2.61
CA TYR A 8 -1.70 -4.87 -2.30
C TYR A 8 -2.80 -4.48 -1.29
N TRP A 9 -4.04 -4.93 -1.53
CA TRP A 9 -5.17 -4.66 -0.65
C TRP A 9 -5.01 -5.31 0.74
N ILE A 10 -4.42 -6.51 0.81
CA ILE A 10 -4.07 -7.15 2.08
C ILE A 10 -3.03 -6.29 2.84
N GLY A 11 -2.02 -5.77 2.15
CA GLY A 11 -1.01 -4.88 2.74
C GLY A 11 -1.60 -3.58 3.29
N ILE A 12 -2.51 -2.93 2.54
CA ILE A 12 -3.26 -1.76 3.01
C ILE A 12 -4.07 -2.09 4.26
N PHE A 13 -4.82 -3.20 4.23
CA PHE A 13 -5.68 -3.60 5.33
C PHE A 13 -4.86 -3.85 6.60
N ALA A 14 -3.74 -4.57 6.50
CA ALA A 14 -2.83 -4.77 7.61
C ALA A 14 -2.29 -3.44 8.17
N SER A 15 -1.84 -2.53 7.30
CA SER A 15 -1.37 -1.20 7.72
C SER A 15 -2.45 -0.37 8.43
N PHE A 16 -3.73 -0.50 8.01
CA PHE A 16 -4.85 0.15 8.68
C PHE A 16 -5.09 -0.43 10.08
N VAL A 17 -5.10 -1.76 10.21
CA VAL A 17 -5.26 -2.43 11.51
C VAL A 17 -4.14 -2.03 12.49
N PHE A 18 -2.90 -2.00 12.02
CA PHE A 18 -1.76 -1.54 12.84
C PHE A 18 -1.87 -0.05 13.21
N ALA A 19 -2.38 0.81 12.32
CA ALA A 19 -2.62 2.21 12.64
C ALA A 19 -3.64 2.34 13.79
N CYS A 20 -4.77 1.63 13.72
CA CYS A 20 -5.77 1.58 14.79
C CYS A 20 -5.18 1.06 16.10
N TYR A 21 -4.36 0.01 16.05
CA TYR A 21 -3.67 -0.53 17.23
C TYR A 21 -2.76 0.51 17.91
N ASN A 22 -1.96 1.24 17.13
CA ASN A 22 -1.07 2.29 17.66
C ASN A 22 -1.83 3.48 18.26
N ILE A 23 -2.99 3.84 17.72
CA ILE A 23 -3.89 4.85 18.31
C ILE A 23 -4.34 4.39 19.71
N ILE A 24 -4.79 3.13 19.83
CA ILE A 24 -5.26 2.55 21.11
C ILE A 24 -4.14 2.52 22.16
N LYS A 25 -2.90 2.23 21.76
CA LYS A 25 -1.71 2.17 22.64
C LYS A 25 -1.08 3.54 22.98
N LYS A 26 -1.85 4.63 22.89
CA LYS A 26 -1.46 6.01 23.24
C LYS A 26 -0.37 6.66 22.37
N ARG A 27 0.03 6.08 21.23
CA ARG A 27 0.83 6.77 20.21
C ARG A 27 -0.09 7.47 19.19
N LEU A 28 -0.95 8.38 19.67
CA LEU A 28 -1.98 9.05 18.86
C LEU A 28 -1.41 9.72 17.61
N VAL A 29 -0.30 10.46 17.73
CA VAL A 29 0.31 11.16 16.58
C VAL A 29 0.82 10.17 15.53
N SER A 30 1.57 9.15 15.97
CA SER A 30 2.11 8.13 15.06
C SER A 30 1.01 7.29 14.43
N GLY A 31 -0.03 6.92 15.19
CA GLY A 31 -1.14 6.12 14.70
C GLY A 31 -2.07 6.89 13.76
N THR A 32 -2.38 8.15 14.06
CA THR A 32 -3.19 9.03 13.20
C THR A 32 -2.48 9.36 11.89
N LEU A 33 -1.18 9.70 11.95
CA LEU A 33 -0.37 9.91 10.73
C LEU A 33 -0.40 8.65 9.86
N HIS A 34 -0.32 7.48 10.49
CA HIS A 34 -0.38 6.22 9.78
C HIS A 34 -1.74 5.98 9.12
N ALA A 35 -2.84 6.18 9.85
CA ALA A 35 -4.19 6.02 9.31
C ALA A 35 -4.41 6.97 8.11
N LEU A 36 -3.95 8.21 8.21
CA LEU A 36 -4.01 9.19 7.13
C LEU A 36 -3.24 8.73 5.89
N ILE A 37 -2.01 8.21 6.07
CA ILE A 37 -1.19 7.71 4.97
C ILE A 37 -1.83 6.49 4.32
N THR A 38 -2.36 5.54 5.11
CA THR A 38 -3.05 4.36 4.58
C THR A 38 -4.28 4.74 3.76
N ILE A 39 -5.07 5.72 4.22
CA ILE A 39 -6.23 6.25 3.48
C ILE A 39 -5.78 6.94 2.19
N ALA A 40 -4.74 7.78 2.26
CA ALA A 40 -4.20 8.48 1.09
C ALA A 40 -3.67 7.49 0.03
N PHE A 41 -2.96 6.44 0.45
CA PHE A 41 -2.48 5.38 -0.43
C PHE A 41 -3.61 4.58 -1.06
N THR A 42 -4.64 4.27 -0.28
CA THR A 42 -5.86 3.62 -0.78
C THR A 42 -6.52 4.44 -1.87
N ALA A 43 -6.74 5.74 -1.62
CA ALA A 43 -7.36 6.64 -2.60
C ALA A 43 -6.52 6.78 -3.87
N LEU A 44 -5.21 6.95 -3.72
CA LEU A 44 -4.29 7.13 -4.84
C LEU A 44 -4.21 5.87 -5.72
N SER A 45 -4.20 4.68 -5.12
CA SER A 45 -4.17 3.42 -5.87
C SER A 45 -5.47 3.12 -6.60
N VAL A 46 -6.62 3.50 -6.04
CA VAL A 46 -7.89 3.43 -6.78
C VAL A 46 -7.86 4.36 -8.00
N ILE A 47 -7.35 5.58 -7.86
CA ILE A 47 -7.21 6.54 -8.96
C ILE A 47 -6.27 5.99 -10.05
N ILE A 48 -5.14 5.40 -9.66
CA ILE A 48 -4.20 4.76 -10.59
C ILE A 48 -4.87 3.57 -11.29
N GLY A 49 -5.58 2.72 -10.55
CA GLY A 49 -6.28 1.57 -11.11
C GLY A 49 -7.28 1.98 -12.20
N ILE A 50 -8.10 2.99 -11.92
CA ILE A 50 -9.06 3.54 -12.90
C ILE A 50 -8.34 4.14 -14.11
N ASN A 51 -7.30 4.95 -13.89
CA ASN A 51 -6.57 5.64 -14.96
C ASN A 51 -5.62 4.73 -15.76
N SER A 52 -5.30 3.55 -15.23
CA SER A 52 -4.47 2.57 -15.95
C SER A 52 -5.18 2.09 -17.21
N GLY A 53 -6.52 2.06 -17.25
CA GLY A 53 -7.28 1.53 -18.39
C GLY A 53 -7.06 0.03 -18.59
N TYR A 54 -6.62 -0.68 -17.55
CA TYR A 54 -6.52 -2.13 -17.57
C TYR A 54 -7.93 -2.75 -17.61
N THR A 55 -8.20 -3.50 -18.67
CA THR A 55 -9.53 -4.10 -18.94
C THR A 55 -9.56 -5.62 -18.77
N GLY A 56 -8.44 -6.24 -18.36
CA GLY A 56 -8.36 -7.69 -18.11
C GLY A 56 -8.44 -8.58 -19.36
N LYS A 57 -8.31 -8.02 -20.57
CA LYS A 57 -8.40 -8.80 -21.83
C LYS A 57 -7.03 -9.03 -22.46
N GLY A 58 -6.61 -10.30 -22.47
CA GLY A 58 -5.54 -10.80 -23.36
C GLY A 58 -4.11 -10.75 -22.84
N GLN A 59 -3.86 -10.23 -21.62
CA GLN A 59 -2.54 -10.23 -21.00
C GLN A 59 -2.64 -10.26 -19.47
N ASP A 60 -1.76 -11.02 -18.83
CA ASP A 60 -1.66 -11.08 -17.36
C ASP A 60 -1.36 -9.69 -16.79
N GLU A 61 -2.05 -9.32 -15.70
CA GLU A 61 -1.90 -7.99 -15.08
C GLU A 61 -0.46 -7.64 -14.71
N PHE A 62 0.28 -8.62 -14.18
CA PHE A 62 1.70 -8.41 -13.86
C PHE A 62 2.47 -7.97 -15.10
N THR A 63 2.29 -8.67 -16.21
CA THR A 63 2.97 -8.38 -17.47
C THR A 63 2.53 -7.02 -18.02
N TYR A 64 1.24 -6.67 -17.88
CA TYR A 64 0.72 -5.36 -18.25
C TYR A 64 1.40 -4.21 -17.46
N PHE A 65 1.44 -4.31 -16.13
CA PHE A 65 2.06 -3.29 -15.28
C PHE A 65 3.57 -3.22 -15.46
N VAL A 66 4.25 -4.37 -15.60
CA VAL A 66 5.69 -4.44 -15.86
C VAL A 66 6.04 -3.76 -17.18
N ASN A 67 5.28 -4.00 -18.25
CA ASN A 67 5.49 -3.34 -19.53
C ASN A 67 5.32 -1.82 -19.45
N ARG A 68 4.30 -1.34 -18.72
CA ARG A 68 4.09 0.09 -18.49
C ARG A 68 5.16 0.72 -17.59
N LEU A 69 5.66 -0.03 -16.60
CA LEU A 69 6.77 0.38 -15.74
C LEU A 69 8.05 0.57 -16.54
N PHE A 70 8.41 -0.39 -17.40
CA PHE A 70 9.57 -0.26 -18.30
C PHE A 70 9.39 0.83 -19.36
N SER A 71 8.14 1.15 -19.71
CA SER A 71 7.80 2.30 -20.55
C SER A 71 7.76 3.63 -19.78
N LEU A 72 8.15 3.64 -18.50
CA LEU A 72 8.18 4.80 -17.61
C LEU A 72 6.85 5.58 -17.56
N LYS A 73 5.73 4.87 -17.69
CA LYS A 73 4.41 5.49 -17.55
C LYS A 73 4.19 5.89 -16.10
N PHE A 74 3.84 7.15 -15.89
CA PHE A 74 3.76 7.78 -14.56
C PHE A 74 2.88 6.99 -13.58
N ASP A 75 1.75 6.48 -14.04
CA ASP A 75 0.81 5.68 -13.25
C ASP A 75 1.45 4.39 -12.69
N SER A 76 2.26 3.71 -13.49
CA SER A 76 2.91 2.45 -13.10
C SER A 76 4.13 2.70 -12.20
N VAL A 77 4.90 3.76 -12.45
CA VAL A 77 6.00 4.19 -11.57
C VAL A 77 5.44 4.59 -10.20
N LEU A 78 4.36 5.35 -10.18
CA LEU A 78 3.71 5.77 -8.94
C LEU A 78 3.18 4.57 -8.14
N LEU A 79 2.59 3.58 -8.80
CA LEU A 79 2.14 2.33 -8.17
C LEU A 79 3.29 1.59 -7.47
N VAL A 80 4.46 1.49 -8.11
CA VAL A 80 5.65 0.86 -7.53
C VAL A 80 6.19 1.64 -6.34
N VAL A 81 6.27 2.98 -6.45
CA VAL A 81 6.68 3.83 -5.33
C VAL A 81 5.73 3.64 -4.13
N LEU A 82 4.42 3.62 -4.38
CA LEU A 82 3.42 3.37 -3.34
C LEU A 82 3.56 1.99 -2.70
N PHE A 83 3.86 0.97 -3.51
CA PHE A 83 4.11 -0.38 -3.01
C PHE A 83 5.33 -0.44 -2.09
N VAL A 84 6.45 0.18 -2.49
CA VAL A 84 7.68 0.26 -1.67
C VAL A 84 7.42 1.03 -0.38
N LEU A 85 6.72 2.15 -0.44
CA LEU A 85 6.36 2.94 0.75
C LEU A 85 5.47 2.11 1.69
N MET A 86 4.46 1.41 1.16
CA MET A 86 3.59 0.53 1.94
C MET A 86 4.39 -0.57 2.67
N LEU A 87 5.35 -1.20 1.99
CA LEU A 87 6.23 -2.19 2.62
C LEU A 87 7.07 -1.56 3.75
N GLY A 88 7.66 -0.39 3.49
CA GLY A 88 8.42 0.35 4.50
C GLY A 88 7.58 0.71 5.74
N PHE A 89 6.33 1.12 5.54
CA PHE A 89 5.40 1.40 6.63
C PHE A 89 5.04 0.16 7.46
N ASN A 90 4.83 -0.98 6.81
CA ASN A 90 4.59 -2.25 7.52
C ASN A 90 5.82 -2.70 8.32
N ILE A 91 7.03 -2.55 7.78
CA ILE A 91 8.27 -2.85 8.51
C ILE A 91 8.43 -1.93 9.72
N TYR A 92 8.20 -0.62 9.55
CA TYR A 92 8.22 0.35 10.64
C TYR A 92 7.24 -0.03 11.75
N HIS A 93 6.04 -0.49 11.41
CA HIS A 93 5.06 -0.97 12.39
C HIS A 93 5.53 -2.19 13.17
N ILE A 94 6.09 -3.18 12.48
CA ILE A 94 6.64 -4.38 13.14
C ILE A 94 7.72 -3.96 14.14
N ALA A 95 8.58 -3.00 13.78
CA ALA A 95 9.60 -2.46 14.67
C ALA A 95 8.99 -1.73 15.89
N VAL A 96 7.99 -0.86 15.68
CA VAL A 96 7.29 -0.16 16.77
C VAL A 96 6.55 -1.14 17.69
N PHE A 97 5.93 -2.17 17.14
CA PHE A 97 5.24 -3.21 17.91
C PHE A 97 6.22 -4.05 18.75
N TYR A 98 7.37 -4.40 18.16
CA TYR A 98 8.42 -5.12 18.87
C TYR A 98 8.99 -4.29 20.04
N GLU A 99 9.20 -2.98 19.83
CA GLU A 99 9.60 -2.05 20.89
C GLU A 99 8.58 -2.03 22.04
N GLN A 100 7.27 -2.02 21.74
CA GLN A 100 6.21 -2.03 22.74
C GLN A 100 6.06 -3.36 23.51
N SER A 101 6.45 -4.48 22.91
CA SER A 101 6.26 -5.81 23.51
C SER A 101 7.38 -6.19 24.48
N ASN A 102 8.51 -5.46 24.44
CA ASN A 102 9.68 -5.68 25.27
C ASN A 102 9.78 -4.71 26.47
N VAL A 103 8.73 -3.91 26.71
CA VAL A 103 8.58 -2.99 27.85
C VAL A 103 7.42 -3.48 28.71
#